data_AF-A0A8K0IVM1-F1
#
_entry.id   AF-A0A8K0IVM1-F1
#
_cell.length_a   1.000
_cell.length_b   1.000
_cell.length_c   1.000
_cell.angle_alpha   90.00
_cell.angle_beta   90.00
_cell.angle_gamma   90.00
#
_symmetry.space_group_name_H-M   'P 1'
#
loop_
_entity.id
_entity.type
_entity.pdbx_description
1 polymer ?
#
loop_
_entity_poly.entity_id
_entity_poly.type
_entity_poly.pdbx_seq_one_letter_code
_entity_poly.pdbx_strand_id
1 'polypeptide(L)'
;MRTAALPTFKKLYGIIEEDIDADEIITVHLVNNYNTYSFGGKKKIVLTTSNWLGGKNGFLGMAYIATGTSFILISVLFALIHVKYPRPRGDPTYLSWNRKSNAS
;
A
#
# COMPACT_ATOMS: atom_id res chain seq x y z
N MET A 1 20.48 -7.55 -18.43
CA MET A 1 19.04 -7.34 -18.71
C MET A 1 18.24 -7.61 -17.44
N ARG A 2 17.35 -6.69 -17.02
CA ARG A 2 16.48 -6.92 -15.84
C ARG A 2 15.13 -7.47 -16.28
N THR A 3 14.78 -8.69 -15.92
CA THR A 3 13.46 -9.29 -16.22
C THR A 3 12.36 -8.65 -15.37
N ALA A 4 11.11 -8.72 -15.83
CA ALA A 4 9.96 -8.23 -15.06
C ALA A 4 9.38 -9.37 -14.21
N ALA A 5 8.86 -9.06 -13.02
CA ALA A 5 8.26 -10.04 -12.13
C ALA A 5 6.80 -10.39 -12.49
N LEU A 6 6.10 -9.49 -13.20
CA LEU A 6 4.69 -9.66 -13.58
C LEU A 6 4.55 -9.66 -15.11
N PRO A 7 3.50 -10.33 -15.66
CA PRO A 7 3.23 -10.36 -17.10
C PRO A 7 2.88 -8.99 -17.67
N THR A 8 2.24 -8.13 -16.88
CA THR A 8 2.04 -6.71 -17.21
C THR A 8 3.15 -5.89 -16.58
N PHE A 9 4.04 -5.34 -17.41
CA PHE A 9 5.17 -4.57 -16.94
C PHE A 9 5.38 -3.31 -17.77
N LYS A 10 6.09 -2.36 -17.19
CA LYS A 10 6.57 -1.15 -17.86
C LYS A 10 8.09 -1.19 -17.90
N LYS A 11 8.66 -0.75 -19.02
CA LYS A 11 10.09 -0.52 -19.19
C LYS A 11 10.27 0.93 -19.59
N LEU A 12 11.28 1.57 -18.99
CA LEU A 12 11.67 2.91 -19.38
C LEU A 12 12.24 2.85 -20.81
N TYR A 13 11.68 3.65 -21.71
CA TYR A 13 12.19 3.81 -23.07
C TYR A 13 13.05 5.07 -23.20
N GLY A 14 12.58 6.18 -22.60
CA GLY A 14 13.30 7.45 -22.55
C GLY A 14 12.72 8.35 -21.46
N ILE A 15 13.45 9.41 -21.14
CA ILE A 15 13.06 10.48 -20.20
C ILE A 15 13.08 11.78 -20.99
N ILE A 16 12.08 12.62 -20.77
CA ILE A 16 12.08 14.01 -21.23
C ILE A 16 12.50 14.82 -20.00
N GLU A 17 13.63 15.52 -20.08
CA GLU A 17 14.18 16.31 -18.97
C GLU A 17 13.65 17.75 -18.96
N GLU A 18 12.96 18.15 -20.01
CA GLU A 18 12.33 19.46 -20.15
C GLU A 18 10.88 19.42 -19.66
N ASP A 19 10.43 20.53 -19.07
CA ASP A 19 9.04 20.70 -18.67
C ASP A 19 8.15 20.85 -19.91
N ILE A 20 7.02 20.16 -19.88
CA ILE A 20 6.04 20.14 -20.97
C ILE A 20 4.86 21.00 -20.53
N ASP A 21 4.52 22.00 -21.35
CA ASP A 21 3.43 22.92 -21.04
C ASP A 21 2.06 22.25 -21.20
N ALA A 22 1.06 22.81 -20.52
CA ALA A 22 -0.31 22.39 -20.71
C ALA A 22 -0.71 22.61 -22.18
N ASP A 23 -1.40 21.62 -22.76
CA ASP A 23 -1.87 21.59 -24.15
C ASP A 23 -0.76 21.52 -25.23
N GLU A 24 0.48 21.22 -24.85
CA GLU A 24 1.54 20.94 -25.81
C GLU A 24 1.31 19.61 -26.57
N ILE A 25 1.49 19.63 -27.90
CA ILE A 25 1.24 18.46 -28.75
C ILE A 25 2.51 17.65 -28.91
N ILE A 26 2.56 16.49 -28.25
CA ILE A 26 3.65 15.53 -28.38
C ILE A 26 3.34 14.52 -29.49
N THR A 27 4.16 14.50 -30.54
CA THR A 27 4.04 13.52 -31.63
C THR A 27 5.04 12.38 -31.44
N VAL A 28 4.54 11.15 -31.34
CA VAL A 28 5.37 9.95 -31.17
C VAL A 28 5.32 9.09 -32.42
N HIS A 29 6.44 9.00 -33.14
CA HIS A 29 6.59 8.10 -34.28
C HIS A 29 7.02 6.71 -33.80
N LEU A 30 6.19 5.70 -34.08
CA LEU A 30 6.44 4.32 -33.64
C LEU A 30 6.58 3.37 -34.82
N VAL A 31 7.65 2.58 -34.82
CA VAL A 31 7.84 1.45 -35.75
C VAL A 31 7.70 0.14 -34.99
N ASN A 32 6.83 -0.75 -35.47
CA ASN A 32 6.56 -2.03 -34.81
C ASN A 32 7.48 -3.15 -35.30
N ASN A 33 8.65 -3.30 -34.67
CA ASN A 33 9.62 -4.36 -35.00
C ASN A 33 9.41 -5.67 -34.21
N TYR A 34 8.49 -5.71 -33.25
CA TYR A 34 8.30 -6.86 -32.37
C TYR A 34 6.82 -7.28 -32.30
N ASN A 35 6.42 -8.24 -33.12
CA ASN A 35 5.01 -8.63 -33.22
C ASN A 35 4.55 -9.45 -32.01
N THR A 36 3.46 -9.01 -31.37
CA THR A 36 2.88 -9.68 -30.20
C THR A 36 1.65 -10.51 -30.53
N TYR A 37 1.27 -10.57 -31.80
CA TYR A 37 0.05 -11.22 -32.29
C TYR A 37 0.04 -12.74 -32.04
N SER A 38 1.19 -13.40 -32.18
CA SER A 38 1.32 -14.86 -32.04
C SER A 38 1.04 -15.38 -30.62
N PHE A 39 1.22 -14.53 -29.60
CA PHE A 39 1.00 -14.89 -28.19
C PHE A 39 -0.06 -14.00 -27.52
N GLY A 40 -0.85 -13.26 -28.30
CA GLY A 40 -1.94 -12.42 -27.79
C GLY A 40 -1.50 -11.26 -26.90
N GLY A 41 -0.24 -10.83 -26.97
CA GLY A 41 0.30 -9.76 -26.15
C GLY A 41 -0.20 -8.38 -26.60
N LYS A 42 -0.44 -7.48 -25.64
CA LYS A 42 -0.78 -6.07 -25.88
C LYS A 42 0.41 -5.17 -25.58
N LYS A 43 0.64 -4.17 -26.42
CA LYS A 43 1.69 -3.16 -26.24
C LYS A 43 1.08 -1.77 -26.24
N LYS A 44 1.63 -0.89 -25.43
CA LYS A 44 1.22 0.51 -25.32
C LYS A 44 2.41 1.35 -24.88
N ILE A 45 2.47 2.58 -25.40
CA ILE A 45 3.33 3.63 -24.86
C ILE A 45 2.54 4.35 -23.79
N VAL A 46 3.20 4.67 -22.68
CA VAL A 46 2.59 5.41 -21.59
C VAL A 46 3.56 6.53 -21.21
N LEU A 47 3.12 7.77 -21.41
CA LEU A 47 3.80 8.94 -20.91
C LEU A 47 3.32 9.19 -19.47
N THR A 48 4.26 9.25 -18.52
CA THR A 48 3.95 9.48 -17.10
C THR A 48 5.05 10.29 -16.46
N THR A 49 4.68 11.18 -15.55
CA THR A 49 5.61 11.76 -14.58
C THR A 49 5.86 10.79 -13.43
N SER A 50 7.09 10.77 -12.93
CA SER A 50 7.48 10.00 -11.74
C SER A 50 7.65 10.93 -10.56
N ASN A 51 7.04 10.59 -9.44
CA ASN A 51 7.24 11.28 -8.17
C ASN A 51 8.22 10.48 -7.31
N TRP A 52 8.57 11.00 -6.13
CA TRP A 52 9.43 10.30 -5.15
C TRP A 52 8.95 8.87 -4.83
N LEU A 53 7.64 8.65 -4.78
CA LEU A 53 7.02 7.34 -4.53
C LEU A 53 6.90 6.46 -5.80
N GLY A 54 7.49 6.90 -6.90
CA GLY A 54 7.39 6.29 -8.23
C GLY A 54 6.21 6.86 -9.03
N GLY A 55 5.64 6.03 -9.90
CA GLY A 55 4.46 6.40 -10.70
C GLY A 55 3.16 6.42 -9.89
N LYS A 56 2.08 6.88 -10.52
CA LYS A 56 0.72 6.88 -9.94
C LYS A 56 0.33 5.50 -9.39
N ASN A 57 0.26 5.39 -8.06
CA ASN A 57 -0.20 4.19 -7.36
C ASN A 57 -1.00 4.54 -6.10
N GLY A 58 -2.33 4.35 -6.14
CA GLY A 58 -3.22 4.62 -5.00
C GLY A 58 -3.23 3.53 -3.93
N PHE A 59 -2.67 2.35 -4.22
CA PHE A 59 -2.73 1.20 -3.30
C PHE A 59 -2.04 1.49 -1.97
N LEU A 60 -0.84 2.07 -2.02
CA LEU A 60 -0.03 2.31 -0.83
C LEU A 60 -0.71 3.29 0.12
N GLY A 61 -1.27 4.39 -0.40
CA GLY A 61 -2.01 5.36 0.40
C GLY A 61 -3.26 4.75 1.06
N MET A 62 -4.04 3.97 0.31
CA MET A 62 -5.20 3.27 0.88
C MET A 62 -4.81 2.26 1.96
N ALA A 63 -3.71 1.52 1.76
CA ALA A 63 -3.22 0.56 2.75
C ALA A 63 -2.83 1.25 4.08
N TYR A 64 -2.17 2.40 4.02
CA TYR A 64 -1.83 3.18 5.21
C TYR A 64 -3.07 3.72 5.92
N ILE A 65 -4.04 4.28 5.19
CA ILE A 65 -5.28 4.80 5.76
C ILE A 65 -6.08 3.67 6.43
N ALA A 66 -6.20 2.52 5.76
CA ALA A 66 -6.91 1.36 6.32
C ALA A 66 -6.26 0.86 7.61
N THR A 67 -4.93 0.73 7.62
CA THR A 67 -4.17 0.28 8.78
C THR A 67 -4.21 1.29 9.93
N GLY A 68 -4.08 2.59 9.63
CA GLY A 68 -4.18 3.64 10.65
C GLY A 68 -5.56 3.68 11.30
N THR A 69 -6.61 3.55 10.48
CA THR A 69 -7.99 3.55 10.97
C THR A 69 -8.27 2.32 11.84
N SER A 70 -7.77 1.14 11.47
CA SER A 70 -7.96 -0.07 12.29
C SER A 70 -7.29 0.04 13.66
N PHE A 71 -6.08 0.61 13.75
CA PHE A 71 -5.42 0.84 15.03
C PHE A 71 -6.12 1.87 15.90
N ILE A 72 -6.66 2.94 15.32
CA ILE A 72 -7.45 3.93 16.06
C ILE A 72 -8.69 3.26 16.67
N LEU A 73 -9.41 2.44 15.90
CA LEU A 73 -10.59 1.72 16.39
C LEU A 73 -10.24 0.78 17.55
N ILE A 74 -9.15 0.01 17.42
CA ILE A 74 -8.67 -0.89 18.47
C ILE A 74 -8.25 -0.10 19.72
N SER A 75 -7.56 1.03 19.55
CA SER A 75 -7.15 1.89 20.65
C SER A 75 -8.35 2.43 21.43
N VAL A 76 -9.36 2.94 20.73
CA VAL A 76 -10.61 3.43 21.36
C VAL A 76 -11.32 2.29 22.08
N LEU A 77 -11.42 1.11 21.47
CA LEU A 77 -12.03 -0.06 22.11
C LEU A 77 -11.33 -0.42 23.42
N PHE A 78 -9.99 -0.50 23.42
CA PHE A 78 -9.23 -0.78 24.64
C PHE A 78 -9.34 0.33 25.68
N ALA A 79 -9.36 1.60 25.26
CA ALA A 79 -9.59 2.72 26.16
C ALA A 79 -10.95 2.62 26.85
N LEU A 80 -12.01 2.29 26.11
CA LEU A 80 -13.35 2.09 26.66
C LEU A 80 -13.39 0.91 27.66
N ILE A 81 -12.75 -0.21 27.33
CA ILE A 81 -12.65 -1.37 28.23
C ILE A 81 -11.89 -0.98 29.51
N HIS A 82 -10.79 -0.23 29.38
CA HIS A 82 -9.98 0.20 30.52
C HIS A 82 -10.74 1.12 31.48
N VAL A 83 -11.54 2.05 30.94
CA VAL A 83 -12.38 2.95 31.74
C VAL A 83 -13.56 2.23 32.36
N LYS A 84 -14.22 1.31 31.64
CA LYS A 84 -15.40 0.59 32.13
C LYS A 84 -15.07 -0.51 33.14
N TYR A 85 -13.94 -1.20 32.97
CA TYR A 85 -13.49 -2.30 33.82
C TYR A 85 -12.08 -2.02 34.35
N PRO A 86 -11.90 -1.00 35.21
CA PRO A 86 -10.59 -0.68 35.75
C PRO A 86 -10.12 -1.85 36.63
N ARG A 87 -9.03 -2.49 36.23
CA ARG A 87 -8.35 -3.50 37.04
C ARG A 87 -7.21 -2.85 37.81
N PRO A 88 -7.13 -3.05 39.14
CA PRO A 88 -5.99 -2.57 39.91
C PRO A 88 -4.70 -3.23 39.41
N ARG A 89 -3.64 -2.43 39.32
CA ARG A 89 -2.34 -2.90 38.82
C ARG A 89 -1.71 -3.81 39.86
N GLY A 90 -1.36 -5.04 39.47
CA GLY A 90 -0.60 -5.96 40.33
C GLY A 90 -1.38 -6.56 41.50
N ASP A 91 -2.72 -6.62 41.42
CA ASP A 91 -3.53 -7.19 42.49
C ASP A 91 -3.31 -8.73 42.63
N PRO A 92 -2.80 -9.20 43.78
CA PRO A 92 -2.46 -10.61 44.00
C PRO A 92 -3.68 -11.53 44.10
N THR A 93 -4.90 -10.98 44.22
CA THR A 93 -6.14 -11.78 44.20
C THR A 93 -6.40 -12.43 42.84
N TYR A 94 -5.88 -11.85 41.76
CA TYR A 94 -5.99 -12.42 40.41
C TYR A 94 -4.96 -13.52 40.12
N LEU A 95 -3.99 -13.78 40.99
CA LEU A 95 -3.00 -14.85 40.84
C LEU A 95 -3.69 -16.22 40.91
N SER A 96 -3.34 -17.11 39.99
CA SER A 96 -4.05 -18.39 39.80
C SER A 96 -4.07 -19.27 41.05
N TRP A 97 -3.02 -19.22 41.88
CA TRP A 97 -2.92 -19.95 43.15
C TRP A 97 -3.71 -19.32 44.30
N ASN A 98 -3.97 -18.01 44.25
CA ASN A 98 -4.73 -17.28 45.28
C ASN A 98 -6.25 -17.32 45.04
N ARG A 99 -6.70 -17.69 43.83
CA ARG A 99 -8.13 -17.81 43.49
C ARG A 99 -8.83 -18.99 44.16
N LYS A 100 -8.09 -20.05 44.51
CA LYS A 100 -8.66 -21.27 45.13
C LYS A 100 -8.92 -21.13 46.63
N SER A 101 -8.26 -20.19 47.33
CA SER A 101 -8.42 -20.02 48.78
C SER A 101 -9.70 -19.30 49.18
N ASN A 102 -10.31 -18.53 48.26
CA ASN A 102 -11.49 -17.70 48.55
C ASN A 102 -12.82 -18.33 48.08
N ALA A 103 -12.81 -19.62 47.70
CA ALA A 103 -13.97 -20.37 47.22
C ALA A 103 -14.49 -21.39 48.24
N SER A 104 -14.27 -21.15 49.54
CA SER A 104 -14.82 -21.91 50.67
C SER A 104 -15.65 -21.00 51.55
#